data_AF-A0A933T5U6-F1
#
_entry.id   AF-A0A933T5U6-F1
#
_cell.length_a   1.000
_cell.length_b   1.000
_cell.length_c   1.000
_cell.angle_alpha   90.00
_cell.angle_beta   90.00
_cell.angle_gamma   90.00
#
_symmetry.space_group_name_H-M   'P 1'
#
loop_
_entity.id
_entity.type
_entity.pdbx_description
1 polymer ?
#
loop_
_entity_poly.entity_id
_entity_poly.type
_entity_poly.pdbx_seq_one_letter_code
_entity_poly.pdbx_strand_id
1 'polypeptide(L)'
;MKKAVSSQQSAVRKNNSPIHRITQPPFFIALWLALLFLPFRGIKDALILFVTLSILLFIFRALSGYAKTLTEKFNAIRQSVSSGLETVYVRPKAPRFVAYLLLLGFILSVPFFAKDYFIDVLILAGIYVILAQGLNVVVGFAGLLNLGFVAFYAIGAYSYALLNTKMGLGFWSALPLSVVLASFSGFLLAVPALRLKGDYLAIVTLGFGEIVRLVLNNWDSVTKGPNGIGGIEPPYLFGMPLGRLSYYYYFILAFVALTVFMARRVYRSRTGRAWVAIREDEIASSSIGINTTAYKLYAFAFGAFWAGAAGALFAAKMQFVSPESFTFMESVLILSMVILGGLGSIPGVILGAVILVILPEMLREIQLYRMLALGSGLVLLMIFRPQGLFRPGRLSRLAGESRYLMGGKGVSFRS
;
A
#
# COMPACT_ATOMS: atom_id res chain seq x y z
N MET A 1 26.53 18.32 46.98
CA MET A 1 25.57 17.37 46.36
C MET A 1 25.06 17.76 44.97
N LYS A 2 24.63 19.02 44.69
CA LYS A 2 24.17 19.40 43.33
C LYS A 2 25.22 19.30 42.20
N LYS A 3 26.52 19.50 42.49
CA LYS A 3 27.61 19.35 41.50
C LYS A 3 27.96 17.89 41.13
N ALA A 4 27.66 16.92 41.99
CA ALA A 4 27.91 15.50 41.73
C ALA A 4 26.78 14.86 40.89
N VAL A 5 25.55 15.38 40.99
CA VAL A 5 24.42 14.95 40.15
C VAL A 5 24.55 15.53 38.72
N SER A 6 25.10 16.73 38.56
CA SER A 6 25.33 17.32 37.23
C SER A 6 26.48 16.68 36.46
N SER A 7 27.52 16.15 37.15
CA SER A 7 28.63 15.44 36.50
C SER A 7 28.26 14.01 36.09
N GLN A 8 27.39 13.34 36.84
CA GLN A 8 26.82 12.05 36.41
C GLN A 8 25.81 12.22 35.26
N GLN A 9 25.00 13.27 35.24
CA GLN A 9 24.07 13.52 34.12
C GLN A 9 24.78 13.91 32.81
N SER A 10 25.94 14.56 32.88
CA SER A 10 26.74 14.89 31.70
C SER A 10 27.57 13.70 31.19
N ALA A 11 28.00 12.79 32.07
CA ALA A 11 28.67 11.54 31.69
C ALA A 11 27.68 10.50 31.10
N VAL A 12 26.45 10.40 31.63
CA VAL A 12 25.41 9.50 31.10
C VAL A 12 24.80 10.01 29.78
N ARG A 13 24.80 11.34 29.53
CA ARG A 13 24.37 11.90 28.24
C ARG A 13 25.37 11.67 27.10
N LYS A 14 26.64 11.37 27.39
CA LYS A 14 27.68 11.17 26.38
C LYS A 14 27.80 9.72 25.88
N ASN A 15 27.16 8.76 26.55
CA ASN A 15 27.41 7.34 26.29
C ASN A 15 26.20 6.53 25.75
N ASN A 16 25.09 7.18 25.39
CA ASN A 16 23.93 6.54 24.76
C ASN A 16 23.80 6.83 23.26
N SER A 17 24.91 6.78 22.55
CA SER A 17 24.89 6.58 21.10
C SER A 17 25.70 5.34 20.75
N PRO A 18 25.04 4.19 20.61
CA PRO A 18 25.42 3.34 19.49
C PRO A 18 24.19 2.62 18.92
N ILE A 19 23.49 3.28 17.99
CA ILE A 19 23.14 2.57 16.76
C ILE A 19 23.51 3.53 15.66
N HIS A 20 24.60 3.22 14.97
CA HIS A 20 24.96 3.83 13.70
C HIS A 20 23.66 4.07 12.91
N ARG A 21 23.41 5.33 12.54
CA ARG A 21 22.53 5.62 11.41
C ARG A 21 23.19 4.97 10.19
N ILE A 22 22.93 3.69 9.99
CA ILE A 22 23.07 3.04 8.71
C ILE A 22 21.90 3.55 7.86
N THR A 23 21.93 4.84 7.53
CA THR A 23 21.45 5.27 6.23
C THR A 23 22.45 4.68 5.27
N GLN A 24 22.25 3.43 4.83
CA GLN A 24 23.11 2.90 3.78
C GLN A 24 23.14 3.94 2.65
N PRO A 25 24.33 4.33 2.16
CA PRO A 25 24.36 5.25 1.04
C PRO A 25 23.53 4.63 -0.09
N PRO A 26 22.69 5.44 -0.78
CA PRO A 26 21.78 4.96 -1.82
C PRO A 26 22.48 4.12 -2.90
N PHE A 27 23.79 4.33 -3.03
CA PHE A 27 24.74 3.50 -3.73
C PHE A 27 24.58 2.00 -3.48
N PHE A 28 24.41 1.53 -2.23
CA PHE A 28 24.24 0.09 -1.97
C PHE A 28 22.92 -0.44 -2.50
N ILE A 29 21.86 0.37 -2.51
CA ILE A 29 20.56 -0.02 -3.07
C ILE A 29 20.65 -0.11 -4.60
N ALA A 30 21.28 0.87 -5.23
CA ALA A 30 21.53 0.87 -6.68
C ALA A 30 22.49 -0.26 -7.10
N LEU A 31 23.56 -0.48 -6.34
CA LEU A 31 24.56 -1.53 -6.57
C LEU A 31 23.93 -2.91 -6.43
N TRP A 32 23.07 -3.09 -5.43
CA TRP A 32 22.38 -4.36 -5.22
C TRP A 32 21.39 -4.66 -6.34
N LEU A 33 20.60 -3.66 -6.77
CA LEU A 33 19.71 -3.80 -7.94
C LEU A 33 20.49 -4.08 -9.23
N ALA A 34 21.67 -3.50 -9.39
CA ALA A 34 22.53 -3.74 -10.54
C ALA A 34 23.25 -5.10 -10.51
N LEU A 35 23.69 -5.56 -9.34
CA LEU A 35 24.30 -6.88 -9.15
C LEU A 35 23.30 -8.01 -9.41
N LEU A 36 22.04 -7.80 -9.06
CA LEU A 36 20.94 -8.70 -9.41
C LEU A 36 20.75 -8.80 -10.94
N PHE A 37 21.17 -7.78 -11.70
CA PHE A 37 21.06 -7.69 -13.15
C PHE A 37 22.30 -8.22 -13.91
N LEU A 38 23.43 -8.37 -13.21
CA LEU A 38 24.74 -8.74 -13.77
C LEU A 38 24.79 -10.11 -14.48
N PRO A 39 24.15 -11.18 -13.97
CA PRO A 39 24.20 -12.48 -14.65
C PRO A 39 23.30 -12.57 -15.89
N PHE A 40 22.49 -11.54 -16.19
CA PHE A 40 21.41 -11.65 -17.20
C PHE A 40 21.56 -10.77 -18.44
N ARG A 41 22.10 -9.55 -18.31
CA ARG A 41 22.36 -8.65 -19.47
C ARG A 41 23.84 -8.30 -19.66
N GLY A 42 24.72 -8.97 -18.92
CA GLY A 42 26.15 -8.72 -18.94
C GLY A 42 26.54 -7.40 -18.27
N ILE A 43 27.85 -7.17 -18.19
CA ILE A 43 28.43 -6.12 -17.34
C ILE A 43 28.02 -4.71 -17.80
N LYS A 44 27.90 -4.47 -19.12
CA LYS A 44 27.61 -3.14 -19.68
C LYS A 44 26.24 -2.59 -19.24
N ASP A 45 25.18 -3.40 -19.33
CA ASP A 45 23.82 -2.96 -19.01
C ASP A 45 23.58 -2.87 -17.50
N ALA A 46 24.18 -3.77 -16.72
CA ALA A 46 24.21 -3.67 -15.26
C ALA A 46 24.92 -2.38 -14.80
N LEU A 47 25.98 -1.97 -15.51
CA LEU A 47 26.67 -0.71 -15.24
C LEU A 47 25.81 0.51 -15.58
N ILE A 48 25.07 0.48 -16.69
CA ILE A 48 24.13 1.56 -17.07
C ILE A 48 23.00 1.68 -16.03
N LEU A 49 22.41 0.56 -15.61
CA LEU A 49 21.36 0.54 -14.60
C LEU A 49 21.87 1.02 -13.23
N PHE A 50 23.08 0.60 -12.86
CA PHE A 50 23.76 1.07 -11.66
C PHE A 50 24.00 2.58 -11.68
N VAL A 51 24.54 3.09 -12.78
CA VAL A 51 24.87 4.51 -12.95
C VAL A 51 23.60 5.35 -12.96
N THR A 52 22.56 4.94 -13.69
CA THR A 52 21.29 5.67 -13.76
C THR A 52 20.56 5.73 -12.41
N LEU A 53 20.46 4.61 -11.68
CA LEU A 53 19.87 4.60 -10.32
C LEU A 53 20.72 5.37 -9.32
N SER A 54 22.04 5.29 -9.42
CA SER A 54 22.95 6.04 -8.55
C SER A 54 22.84 7.54 -8.80
N ILE A 55 22.75 7.97 -10.06
CA ILE A 55 22.53 9.37 -10.45
C ILE A 55 21.14 9.84 -9.98
N LEU A 56 20.08 9.05 -10.17
CA LEU A 56 18.73 9.42 -9.74
C LEU A 56 18.66 9.62 -8.21
N LEU A 57 19.24 8.68 -7.45
CA LEU A 57 19.28 8.76 -5.99
C LEU A 57 20.24 9.85 -5.49
N PHE A 58 21.31 10.13 -6.23
CA PHE A 58 22.23 11.22 -5.95
C PHE A 58 21.56 12.58 -6.20
N ILE A 59 20.86 12.75 -7.33
CA ILE A 59 20.05 13.95 -7.63
C ILE A 59 18.97 14.13 -6.58
N PHE A 60 18.26 13.07 -6.19
CA PHE A 60 17.26 13.14 -5.13
C PHE A 60 17.87 13.58 -3.79
N ARG A 61 19.03 13.03 -3.43
CA ARG A 61 19.74 13.40 -2.20
C ARG A 61 20.31 14.81 -2.28
N ALA A 62 20.86 15.21 -3.43
CA ALA A 62 21.39 16.53 -3.71
C ALA A 62 20.28 17.57 -3.67
N LEU A 63 19.12 17.33 -4.28
CA LEU A 63 17.93 18.18 -4.12
C LEU A 63 17.51 18.27 -2.66
N SER A 64 17.47 17.14 -1.94
CA SER A 64 17.09 17.13 -0.53
C SER A 64 18.12 17.83 0.37
N GLY A 65 19.39 17.84 -0.01
CA GLY A 65 20.51 18.46 0.67
C GLY A 65 20.58 19.96 0.36
N TYR A 66 20.48 20.33 -0.90
CA TYR A 66 20.39 21.71 -1.38
C TYR A 66 19.16 22.42 -0.79
N ALA A 67 18.01 21.71 -0.72
CA ALA A 67 16.85 22.21 0.01
C ALA A 67 17.14 22.45 1.49
N LYS A 68 17.96 21.63 2.15
CA LYS A 68 18.38 21.86 3.54
C LYS A 68 19.35 23.02 3.66
N THR A 69 20.35 23.13 2.79
CA THR A 69 21.34 24.22 2.81
C THR A 69 20.72 25.57 2.46
N LEU A 70 19.76 25.61 1.54
CA LEU A 70 18.93 26.80 1.30
C LEU A 70 18.08 27.12 2.53
N THR A 71 17.51 26.12 3.19
CA THR A 71 16.77 26.34 4.45
C THR A 71 17.69 26.87 5.55
N GLU A 72 18.93 26.41 5.64
CA GLU A 72 19.92 26.87 6.62
C GLU A 72 20.43 28.28 6.31
N LYS A 73 20.73 28.61 5.05
CA LYS A 73 21.07 29.98 4.64
C LYS A 73 19.90 30.95 4.83
N PHE A 74 18.69 30.53 4.50
CA PHE A 74 17.48 31.34 4.72
C PHE A 74 17.20 31.53 6.22
N ASN A 75 17.44 30.51 7.04
CA ASN A 75 17.35 30.62 8.50
C ASN A 75 18.46 31.49 9.08
N ALA A 76 19.68 31.46 8.54
CA ALA A 76 20.79 32.31 8.96
C ALA A 76 20.53 33.80 8.63
N ILE A 77 20.01 34.09 7.43
CA ILE A 77 19.56 35.43 7.02
C ILE A 77 18.36 35.88 7.86
N ARG A 78 17.44 34.96 8.18
CA ARG A 78 16.31 35.25 9.06
C ARG A 78 16.76 35.50 10.50
N GLN A 79 17.81 34.84 10.97
CA GLN A 79 18.34 34.99 12.32
C GLN A 79 19.03 36.34 12.52
N SER A 80 19.70 36.86 11.48
CA SER A 80 20.24 38.23 11.45
C SER A 80 19.18 39.31 11.28
N VAL A 81 17.99 38.98 10.73
CA VAL A 81 16.83 39.89 10.63
C VAL A 81 15.92 39.81 11.88
N SER A 82 15.91 38.67 12.59
CA SER A 82 15.06 38.44 13.77
C SER A 82 15.62 38.98 15.10
N SER A 83 16.83 39.53 15.11
CA SER A 83 17.36 40.25 16.29
C SER A 83 16.58 41.54 16.59
N GLY A 84 15.70 41.99 15.68
CA GLY A 84 14.90 43.20 15.85
C GLY A 84 13.41 43.02 16.15
N LEU A 85 12.84 41.81 16.11
CA LEU A 85 11.38 41.65 16.26
C LEU A 85 11.03 40.36 17.00
N GLU A 86 10.80 40.48 18.31
CA GLU A 86 10.16 39.43 19.10
C GLU A 86 8.69 39.27 18.71
N THR A 87 8.23 38.01 18.79
CA THR A 87 6.85 37.48 18.72
C THR A 87 6.34 36.97 17.36
N VAL A 88 5.72 35.79 17.45
CA VAL A 88 5.08 34.94 16.42
C VAL A 88 6.02 33.97 15.68
N TYR A 89 6.34 32.86 16.37
CA TYR A 89 6.88 31.63 15.80
C TYR A 89 5.89 30.97 14.80
N VAL A 90 6.05 31.22 13.50
CA VAL A 90 5.45 30.39 12.44
C VAL A 90 6.47 29.35 11.98
N ARG A 91 6.24 28.06 12.30
CA ARG A 91 6.99 26.92 11.75
C ARG A 91 6.68 26.74 10.25
N PRO A 92 7.63 26.93 9.31
CA PRO A 92 7.34 26.66 7.90
C PRO A 92 7.39 25.14 7.63
N LYS A 93 6.24 24.55 7.23
CA LYS A 93 6.12 23.17 6.72
C LYS A 93 6.62 23.00 5.26
N ALA A 94 7.27 24.02 4.70
CA ALA A 94 7.48 24.21 3.27
C ALA A 94 8.33 23.14 2.51
N PRO A 95 9.45 22.59 3.01
CA PRO A 95 10.33 21.77 2.16
C PRO A 95 9.74 20.41 1.78
N ARG A 96 8.83 19.86 2.60
CA ARG A 96 8.11 18.62 2.25
C ARG A 96 6.96 18.86 1.28
N PHE A 97 6.31 20.02 1.39
CA PHE A 97 5.21 20.40 0.52
C PHE A 97 5.69 20.58 -0.93
N VAL A 98 6.82 21.26 -1.12
CA VAL A 98 7.45 21.42 -2.45
C VAL A 98 7.81 20.07 -3.07
N ALA A 99 8.39 19.14 -2.29
CA ALA A 99 8.70 17.80 -2.79
C ALA A 99 7.45 17.00 -3.20
N TYR A 100 6.34 17.11 -2.46
CA TYR A 100 5.08 16.47 -2.85
C TYR A 100 4.46 17.11 -4.08
N LEU A 101 4.56 18.44 -4.23
CA LEU A 101 4.09 19.14 -5.43
C LEU A 101 4.90 18.76 -6.67
N LEU A 102 6.22 18.65 -6.56
CA LEU A 102 7.08 18.21 -7.67
C LEU A 102 6.78 16.76 -8.07
N LEU A 103 6.59 15.87 -7.09
CA LEU A 103 6.23 14.48 -7.34
C LEU A 103 4.82 14.36 -7.98
N LEU A 104 3.87 15.17 -7.53
CA LEU A 104 2.53 15.23 -8.13
C LEU A 104 2.59 15.78 -9.56
N GLY A 105 3.37 16.84 -9.79
CA GLY A 105 3.60 17.41 -11.12
C GLY A 105 4.23 16.40 -12.08
N PHE A 106 5.20 15.62 -11.61
CA PHE A 106 5.80 14.53 -12.39
C PHE A 106 4.80 13.43 -12.73
N ILE A 107 3.99 12.97 -11.76
CA ILE A 107 2.96 11.94 -11.99
C ILE A 107 1.93 12.43 -13.02
N LEU A 108 1.50 13.69 -12.93
CA LEU A 108 0.53 14.25 -13.85
C LEU A 108 1.09 14.45 -15.27
N SER A 109 2.40 14.65 -15.41
CA SER A 109 3.04 14.87 -16.71
C SER A 109 3.35 13.57 -17.47
N VAL A 110 3.28 12.40 -16.83
CA VAL A 110 3.65 11.12 -17.46
C VAL A 110 2.97 10.85 -18.81
N PRO A 111 1.65 11.05 -18.99
CA PRO A 111 0.98 10.75 -20.25
C PRO A 111 1.43 11.60 -21.45
N PHE A 112 2.13 12.71 -21.21
CA PHE A 112 2.65 13.56 -22.30
C PHE A 112 3.97 13.05 -22.87
N PHE A 113 4.71 12.24 -22.11
CA PHE A 113 6.05 11.76 -22.50
C PHE A 113 6.13 10.24 -22.67
N ALA A 114 5.25 9.49 -22.00
CA ALA A 114 5.26 8.03 -22.01
C ALA A 114 4.49 7.44 -23.20
N LYS A 115 4.99 6.32 -23.73
CA LYS A 115 4.27 5.51 -24.72
C LYS A 115 3.04 4.85 -24.10
N ASP A 116 2.01 4.57 -24.91
CA ASP A 116 0.73 3.98 -24.47
C ASP A 116 0.92 2.70 -23.63
N TYR A 117 1.88 1.86 -24.01
CA TYR A 117 2.23 0.67 -23.24
C TYR A 117 2.60 0.96 -21.78
N PHE A 118 3.45 1.97 -21.53
CA PHE A 118 3.83 2.34 -20.17
C PHE A 118 2.67 2.98 -19.42
N ILE A 119 1.79 3.70 -20.11
CA ILE A 119 0.57 4.26 -19.52
C ILE A 119 -0.35 3.11 -19.06
N ASP A 120 -0.47 2.04 -19.86
CA ASP A 120 -1.27 0.85 -19.52
C ASP A 120 -0.74 0.14 -18.26
N VAL A 121 0.58 -0.05 -18.18
CA VAL A 121 1.23 -0.62 -17.00
C VAL A 121 1.00 0.25 -15.76
N LEU A 122 1.04 1.57 -15.90
CA LEU A 122 0.79 2.50 -14.79
C LEU A 122 -0.68 2.55 -14.36
N ILE A 123 -1.62 2.41 -15.29
CA ILE A 123 -3.06 2.22 -15.00
C ILE A 123 -3.23 0.96 -14.14
N LEU A 124 -2.61 -0.15 -14.56
CA LEU A 124 -2.65 -1.41 -13.82
C LEU A 124 -2.00 -1.23 -12.43
N ALA A 125 -0.85 -0.57 -12.34
CA ALA A 125 -0.22 -0.25 -11.06
C ALA A 125 -1.15 0.58 -10.14
N GLY A 126 -1.91 1.52 -10.69
CA GLY A 126 -2.91 2.30 -9.94
C GLY A 126 -4.04 1.43 -9.39
N ILE A 127 -4.56 0.49 -10.18
CA ILE A 127 -5.59 -0.47 -9.72
C ILE A 127 -5.06 -1.34 -8.58
N TYR A 128 -3.84 -1.86 -8.71
CA TYR A 128 -3.21 -2.66 -7.66
C TYR A 128 -2.87 -1.84 -6.41
N VAL A 129 -2.59 -0.53 -6.53
CA VAL A 129 -2.48 0.36 -5.36
C VAL A 129 -3.82 0.43 -4.62
N ILE A 130 -4.96 0.53 -5.33
CA ILE A 130 -6.29 0.55 -4.70
C ILE A 130 -6.55 -0.78 -3.97
N LEU A 131 -6.27 -1.92 -4.62
CA LEU A 131 -6.37 -3.26 -4.01
C LEU A 131 -5.51 -3.38 -2.76
N ALA A 132 -4.23 -3.05 -2.87
CA ALA A 132 -3.28 -3.17 -1.78
C ALA A 132 -3.65 -2.27 -0.61
N GLN A 133 -4.18 -1.06 -0.84
CA GLN A 133 -4.71 -0.22 0.25
C GLN A 133 -5.96 -0.83 0.91
N GLY A 134 -6.86 -1.44 0.14
CA GLY A 134 -8.00 -2.18 0.67
C GLY A 134 -7.55 -3.31 1.61
N LEU A 135 -6.60 -4.13 1.17
CA LEU A 135 -6.05 -5.22 1.99
C LEU A 135 -5.27 -4.69 3.19
N ASN A 136 -4.55 -3.57 3.05
CA ASN A 136 -3.82 -2.93 4.14
C ASN A 136 -4.75 -2.47 5.28
N VAL A 137 -6.02 -2.19 5.03
CA VAL A 137 -6.97 -1.94 6.11
C VAL A 137 -7.23 -3.20 6.93
N VAL A 138 -7.46 -4.33 6.26
CA VAL A 138 -7.79 -5.62 6.90
C VAL A 138 -6.57 -6.19 7.64
N VAL A 139 -5.46 -6.40 6.91
CA VAL A 139 -4.25 -7.02 7.45
C VAL A 139 -3.42 -5.99 8.21
N GLY A 140 -3.22 -4.82 7.61
CA GLY A 140 -2.32 -3.81 8.15
C GLY A 140 -2.89 -3.06 9.36
N PHE A 141 -4.16 -2.63 9.35
CA PHE A 141 -4.73 -1.89 10.48
C PHE A 141 -5.38 -2.81 11.52
N ALA A 142 -6.23 -3.75 11.09
CA ALA A 142 -6.98 -4.61 12.00
C ALA A 142 -6.25 -5.90 12.41
N GLY A 143 -5.17 -6.28 11.72
CA GLY A 143 -4.39 -7.47 12.06
C GLY A 143 -5.00 -8.79 11.61
N LEU A 144 -5.94 -8.75 10.67
CA LEU A 144 -6.68 -9.92 10.23
C LEU A 144 -6.03 -10.47 8.96
N LEU A 145 -5.42 -11.65 9.04
CA LEU A 145 -4.82 -12.29 7.87
C LEU A 145 -5.93 -12.71 6.90
N ASN A 146 -5.84 -12.22 5.65
CA ASN A 146 -6.82 -12.51 4.60
C ASN A 146 -6.09 -12.95 3.33
N LEU A 147 -6.08 -14.26 3.09
CA LEU A 147 -5.47 -14.89 1.92
C LEU A 147 -6.45 -15.04 0.75
N GLY A 148 -7.74 -14.79 0.98
CA GLY A 148 -8.79 -14.84 -0.03
C GLY A 148 -9.22 -13.50 -0.57
N PHE A 149 -8.38 -12.47 -0.45
CA PHE A 149 -8.77 -11.10 -0.80
C PHE A 149 -9.17 -10.95 -2.28
N VAL A 150 -8.62 -11.81 -3.15
CA VAL A 150 -8.99 -11.88 -4.57
C VAL A 150 -10.46 -12.19 -4.80
N ALA A 151 -11.17 -12.85 -3.87
CA ALA A 151 -12.60 -13.09 -4.04
C ALA A 151 -13.40 -11.79 -4.09
N PHE A 152 -13.07 -10.80 -3.25
CA PHE A 152 -13.76 -9.51 -3.27
C PHE A 152 -13.47 -8.72 -4.55
N TYR A 153 -12.25 -8.87 -5.06
CA TYR A 153 -11.84 -8.33 -6.35
C TYR A 153 -12.63 -8.98 -7.50
N ALA A 154 -12.77 -10.31 -7.49
CA ALA A 154 -13.53 -11.08 -8.46
C ALA A 154 -15.03 -10.73 -8.42
N ILE A 155 -15.62 -10.68 -7.23
CA ILE A 155 -17.04 -10.32 -7.04
C ILE A 155 -17.30 -8.92 -7.58
N GLY A 156 -16.42 -7.94 -7.34
CA GLY A 156 -16.56 -6.60 -7.91
C GLY A 156 -16.46 -6.58 -9.44
N ALA A 157 -15.48 -7.28 -10.01
CA ALA A 157 -15.28 -7.35 -11.46
C ALA A 157 -16.47 -8.02 -12.17
N TYR A 158 -16.92 -9.17 -11.67
CA TYR A 158 -18.07 -9.88 -12.25
C TYR A 158 -19.38 -9.15 -12.02
N SER A 159 -19.59 -8.53 -10.86
CA SER A 159 -20.77 -7.70 -10.62
C SER A 159 -20.83 -6.54 -11.62
N TYR A 160 -19.72 -5.84 -11.82
CA TYR A 160 -19.64 -4.77 -12.81
C TYR A 160 -19.90 -5.27 -14.24
N ALA A 161 -19.24 -6.37 -14.64
CA ALA A 161 -19.41 -6.97 -15.95
C ALA A 161 -20.87 -7.38 -16.23
N LEU A 162 -21.54 -8.02 -15.26
CA LEU A 162 -22.94 -8.43 -15.37
C LEU A 162 -23.91 -7.24 -15.40
N LEU A 163 -23.70 -6.24 -14.54
CA LEU A 163 -24.53 -5.05 -14.50
C LEU A 163 -24.43 -4.25 -15.81
N ASN A 164 -23.24 -4.15 -16.38
CA ASN A 164 -23.04 -3.46 -17.66
C ASN A 164 -23.60 -4.25 -18.84
N THR A 165 -23.27 -5.54 -18.95
CA THR A 165 -23.62 -6.35 -20.15
C THR A 165 -25.06 -6.88 -20.15
N LYS A 166 -25.59 -7.33 -19.00
CA LYS A 166 -26.95 -7.91 -18.93
C LYS A 166 -28.02 -6.87 -18.61
N MET A 167 -27.72 -5.90 -17.74
CA MET A 167 -28.68 -4.88 -17.32
C MET A 167 -28.53 -3.56 -18.08
N GLY A 168 -27.53 -3.44 -18.97
CA GLY A 168 -27.28 -2.20 -19.73
C GLY A 168 -26.94 -1.00 -18.85
N LEU A 169 -26.51 -1.23 -17.60
CA LEU A 169 -26.18 -0.14 -16.70
C LEU A 169 -24.88 0.52 -17.13
N GLY A 170 -24.91 1.84 -17.28
CA GLY A 170 -23.72 2.62 -17.58
C GLY A 170 -22.67 2.52 -16.47
N PHE A 171 -21.44 2.94 -16.82
CA PHE A 171 -20.27 2.90 -15.92
C PHE A 171 -20.54 3.46 -14.52
N TRP A 172 -21.19 4.63 -14.43
CA TRP A 172 -21.43 5.34 -13.17
C TRP A 172 -22.46 4.68 -12.25
N SER A 173 -23.42 3.95 -12.81
CA SER A 173 -24.39 3.17 -12.02
C SER A 173 -23.79 1.81 -11.63
N ALA A 174 -23.13 1.15 -12.57
CA ALA A 174 -22.58 -0.18 -12.36
C ALA A 174 -21.47 -0.17 -11.30
N LEU A 175 -20.61 0.86 -11.27
CA LEU A 175 -19.46 0.93 -10.35
C LEU A 175 -19.87 1.00 -8.86
N PRO A 176 -20.76 1.90 -8.39
CA PRO A 176 -21.22 1.89 -7.00
C PRO A 176 -21.95 0.59 -6.62
N LEU A 177 -22.78 0.07 -7.51
CA LEU A 177 -23.52 -1.19 -7.27
C LEU A 177 -22.58 -2.38 -7.10
N SER A 178 -21.56 -2.52 -7.96
CA SER A 178 -20.56 -3.59 -7.82
C SER A 178 -19.75 -3.47 -6.54
N VAL A 179 -19.45 -2.24 -6.12
CA VAL A 179 -18.75 -1.96 -4.86
C VAL A 179 -19.60 -2.33 -3.65
N VAL A 180 -20.90 -2.02 -3.66
CA VAL A 180 -21.85 -2.40 -2.60
C VAL A 180 -21.96 -3.93 -2.51
N LEU A 181 -22.09 -4.63 -3.64
CA LEU A 181 -22.15 -6.09 -3.67
C LEU A 181 -20.86 -6.74 -3.13
N ALA A 182 -19.69 -6.22 -3.52
CA ALA A 182 -18.42 -6.68 -2.97
C ALA A 182 -18.32 -6.41 -1.46
N SER A 183 -18.66 -5.22 -1.00
CA SER A 183 -18.64 -4.87 0.42
C SER A 183 -19.60 -5.72 1.25
N PHE A 184 -20.79 -6.00 0.72
CA PHE A 184 -21.77 -6.91 1.32
C PHE A 184 -21.24 -8.34 1.42
N SER A 185 -20.60 -8.86 0.37
CA SER A 185 -19.97 -10.19 0.42
C SER A 185 -18.86 -10.26 1.48
N GLY A 186 -18.09 -9.18 1.65
CA GLY A 186 -17.05 -9.09 2.69
C GLY A 186 -17.63 -9.05 4.09
N PHE A 187 -18.73 -8.32 4.30
CA PHE A 187 -19.48 -8.34 5.55
C PHE A 187 -20.01 -9.75 5.84
N LEU A 188 -20.63 -10.39 4.86
CA LEU A 188 -21.24 -11.73 5.00
C LEU A 188 -20.19 -12.80 5.32
N LEU A 189 -19.02 -12.77 4.68
CA LEU A 189 -17.90 -13.66 5.02
C LEU A 189 -17.39 -13.42 6.44
N ALA A 190 -17.30 -12.16 6.85
CA ALA A 190 -16.72 -11.81 8.13
C ALA A 190 -17.59 -12.29 9.31
N VAL A 191 -18.91 -12.36 9.18
CA VAL A 191 -19.80 -12.83 10.27
C VAL A 191 -19.39 -14.22 10.82
N PRO A 192 -19.26 -15.29 10.02
CA PRO A 192 -18.78 -16.58 10.49
C PRO A 192 -17.26 -16.60 10.70
N ALA A 193 -16.48 -15.93 9.84
CA ALA A 193 -15.02 -16.01 9.87
C ALA A 193 -14.42 -15.38 11.15
N LEU A 194 -15.06 -14.37 11.73
CA LEU A 194 -14.59 -13.69 12.94
C LEU A 194 -14.69 -14.52 14.22
N ARG A 195 -15.29 -15.71 14.16
CA ARG A 195 -15.23 -16.72 15.24
C ARG A 195 -13.85 -17.40 15.31
N LEU A 196 -13.06 -17.27 14.25
CA LEU A 196 -11.73 -17.87 14.11
C LEU A 196 -10.63 -16.84 14.37
N LYS A 197 -9.46 -17.31 14.81
CA LYS A 197 -8.31 -16.47 15.14
C LYS A 197 -7.06 -16.95 14.40
N GLY A 198 -6.17 -16.01 14.09
CA GLY A 198 -4.86 -16.28 13.51
C GLY A 198 -4.95 -17.07 12.19
N ASP A 199 -4.27 -18.20 12.14
CA ASP A 199 -4.11 -19.00 10.92
C ASP A 199 -5.42 -19.64 10.45
N TYR A 200 -6.35 -19.95 11.36
CA TYR A 200 -7.66 -20.47 11.00
C TYR A 200 -8.49 -19.47 10.19
N LEU A 201 -8.37 -18.18 10.51
CA LEU A 201 -9.01 -17.12 9.72
C LEU A 201 -8.43 -17.09 8.30
N ALA A 202 -7.11 -17.27 8.16
CA ALA A 202 -6.43 -17.28 6.87
C ALA A 202 -6.91 -18.44 5.99
N ILE A 203 -7.02 -19.65 6.56
CA ILE A 203 -7.51 -20.84 5.85
C ILE A 203 -8.94 -20.63 5.35
N VAL A 204 -9.84 -20.08 6.18
CA VAL A 204 -11.23 -19.82 5.78
C VAL A 204 -11.31 -18.77 4.68
N THR A 205 -10.51 -17.70 4.75
CA THR A 205 -10.49 -16.73 3.66
C THR A 205 -9.97 -17.32 2.36
N LEU A 206 -8.91 -18.14 2.40
CA LEU A 206 -8.41 -18.86 1.22
C LEU A 206 -9.51 -19.75 0.62
N GLY A 207 -10.19 -20.54 1.45
CA GLY A 207 -11.30 -21.39 1.04
C GLY A 207 -12.42 -20.58 0.37
N PHE A 208 -12.80 -19.43 0.93
CA PHE A 208 -13.75 -18.52 0.30
C PHE A 208 -13.26 -18.00 -1.07
N GLY A 209 -11.97 -17.65 -1.17
CA GLY A 209 -11.29 -17.31 -2.43
C GLY A 209 -11.51 -18.36 -3.51
N GLU A 210 -11.19 -19.60 -3.18
CA GLU A 210 -11.32 -20.75 -4.07
C GLU A 210 -12.78 -21.07 -4.40
N ILE A 211 -13.69 -21.01 -3.42
CA ILE A 211 -15.13 -21.22 -3.64
C ILE A 211 -15.66 -20.19 -4.65
N VAL A 212 -15.32 -18.91 -4.48
CA VAL A 212 -15.74 -17.86 -5.43
C VAL A 212 -15.19 -18.16 -6.82
N ARG A 213 -13.91 -18.52 -6.97
CA ARG A 213 -13.37 -18.88 -8.29
C ARG A 213 -14.09 -20.08 -8.92
N LEU A 214 -14.34 -21.13 -8.13
CA LEU A 214 -15.06 -22.32 -8.59
C LEU A 214 -16.50 -21.99 -9.00
N VAL A 215 -17.20 -21.16 -8.23
CA VAL A 215 -18.54 -20.68 -8.58
C VAL A 215 -18.50 -19.90 -9.89
N LEU A 216 -17.55 -18.98 -10.06
CA LEU A 216 -17.39 -18.22 -11.30
C LEU A 216 -17.09 -19.11 -12.50
N ASN A 217 -16.35 -20.20 -12.30
CA ASN A 217 -15.98 -21.14 -13.35
C ASN A 217 -17.08 -22.14 -13.73
N ASN A 218 -17.95 -22.53 -12.79
CA ASN A 218 -18.99 -23.55 -13.02
C ASN A 218 -20.40 -22.97 -13.19
N TRP A 219 -20.61 -21.66 -12.97
CA TRP A 219 -21.92 -21.04 -13.10
C TRP A 219 -22.19 -20.52 -14.51
N ASP A 220 -22.19 -21.43 -15.50
CA ASP A 220 -22.27 -21.11 -16.92
C ASP A 220 -23.42 -20.17 -17.30
N SER A 221 -24.60 -20.34 -16.70
CA SER A 221 -25.78 -19.52 -16.99
C SER A 221 -25.63 -18.03 -16.61
N VAL A 222 -24.81 -17.73 -15.60
CA VAL A 222 -24.61 -16.36 -15.11
C VAL A 222 -23.29 -15.81 -15.63
N THR A 223 -22.18 -16.51 -15.39
CA THR A 223 -20.82 -16.01 -15.61
C THR A 223 -20.20 -16.42 -16.94
N LYS A 224 -20.89 -17.26 -17.72
CA LYS A 224 -20.37 -17.94 -18.93
C LYS A 224 -19.17 -18.84 -18.66
N GLY A 225 -18.96 -19.23 -17.40
CA GLY A 225 -17.94 -20.20 -17.00
C GLY A 225 -16.53 -19.79 -17.43
N PRO A 226 -15.72 -20.72 -17.99
CA PRO A 226 -14.36 -20.44 -18.46
C PRO A 226 -14.28 -19.38 -19.57
N ASN A 227 -15.34 -19.22 -20.37
CA ASN A 227 -15.36 -18.25 -21.47
C ASN A 227 -15.34 -16.80 -20.98
N GLY A 228 -15.73 -16.57 -19.72
CA GLY A 228 -15.80 -15.24 -19.14
C GLY A 228 -16.84 -14.33 -19.81
N ILE A 229 -16.86 -13.07 -19.36
CA ILE A 229 -17.78 -12.05 -19.86
C ILE A 229 -16.96 -10.99 -20.61
N GLY A 230 -17.11 -10.97 -21.93
CA GLY A 230 -16.62 -9.90 -22.81
C GLY A 230 -17.71 -8.93 -23.25
N GLY A 231 -17.32 -7.93 -24.04
CA GLY A 231 -18.22 -6.91 -24.56
C GLY A 231 -18.64 -5.88 -23.51
N ILE A 232 -17.82 -5.69 -22.48
CA ILE A 232 -18.05 -4.66 -21.46
C ILE A 232 -17.77 -3.31 -22.10
N GLU A 233 -18.74 -2.40 -22.02
CA GLU A 233 -18.62 -1.08 -22.62
C GLU A 233 -17.48 -0.28 -21.97
N PRO A 234 -16.70 0.46 -22.76
CA PRO A 234 -15.67 1.34 -22.22
C PRO A 234 -16.30 2.38 -21.28
N PRO A 235 -15.58 2.79 -20.22
CA PRO A 235 -16.11 3.75 -19.28
C PRO A 235 -16.30 5.14 -19.92
N TYR A 236 -17.37 5.84 -19.54
CA TYR A 236 -17.66 7.20 -20.02
C TYR A 236 -17.61 8.20 -18.86
N LEU A 237 -17.04 9.38 -19.08
CA LEU A 237 -17.01 10.48 -18.14
C LEU A 237 -17.89 11.62 -18.68
N PHE A 238 -19.06 11.87 -18.07
CA PHE A 238 -19.98 12.95 -18.49
C PHE A 238 -20.27 13.00 -20.01
N GLY A 239 -20.47 11.83 -20.64
CA GLY A 239 -20.73 11.72 -22.08
C GLY A 239 -19.49 11.65 -22.97
N MET A 240 -18.27 11.82 -22.42
CA MET A 240 -17.02 11.60 -23.17
C MET A 240 -16.50 10.18 -22.95
N PRO A 241 -16.17 9.42 -24.01
CA PRO A 241 -15.58 8.09 -23.85
C PRO A 241 -14.17 8.20 -23.24
N LEU A 242 -13.91 7.46 -22.16
CA LEU A 242 -12.56 7.29 -21.60
C LEU A 242 -11.73 6.28 -22.41
N GLY A 243 -12.00 6.15 -23.72
CA GLY A 243 -11.29 5.24 -24.61
C GLY A 243 -9.82 5.59 -24.82
N ARG A 244 -9.43 6.84 -24.54
CA ARG A 244 -8.01 7.25 -24.55
C ARG A 244 -7.34 6.88 -23.24
N LEU A 245 -6.27 6.08 -23.30
CA LEU A 245 -5.51 5.62 -22.13
C LEU A 245 -5.08 6.78 -21.21
N SER A 246 -4.71 7.93 -21.77
CA SER A 246 -4.32 9.11 -20.97
C SER A 246 -5.46 9.59 -20.05
N TYR A 247 -6.71 9.61 -20.54
CA TYR A 247 -7.86 10.01 -19.72
C TYR A 247 -8.18 8.97 -18.65
N TYR A 248 -8.10 7.68 -19.02
CA TYR A 248 -8.28 6.60 -18.05
C TYR A 248 -7.20 6.59 -16.96
N TYR A 249 -5.97 6.95 -17.32
CA TYR A 249 -4.87 7.12 -16.36
C TYR A 249 -5.18 8.21 -15.32
N TYR A 250 -5.62 9.41 -15.75
CA TYR A 250 -6.00 10.47 -14.81
C TYR A 250 -7.19 10.07 -13.93
N PHE A 251 -8.13 9.32 -14.51
CA PHE A 251 -9.27 8.80 -13.79
C PHE A 251 -8.85 7.81 -12.70
N ILE A 252 -7.96 6.86 -13.00
CA ILE A 252 -7.39 5.95 -11.99
C ILE A 252 -6.57 6.70 -10.94
N LEU A 253 -5.79 7.72 -11.32
CA LEU A 253 -5.08 8.55 -10.35
C LEU A 253 -6.03 9.25 -9.38
N ALA A 254 -7.19 9.74 -9.86
CA ALA A 254 -8.21 10.32 -9.00
C ALA A 254 -8.77 9.28 -8.00
N PHE A 255 -9.01 8.04 -8.45
CA PHE A 255 -9.42 6.93 -7.58
C PHE A 255 -8.35 6.51 -6.58
N VAL A 256 -7.06 6.49 -6.98
CA VAL A 256 -5.94 6.26 -6.06
C VAL A 256 -5.89 7.36 -5.01
N ALA A 257 -6.01 8.62 -5.41
CA ALA A 257 -6.03 9.75 -4.49
C ALA A 257 -7.21 9.65 -3.51
N LEU A 258 -8.40 9.28 -3.99
CA LEU A 258 -9.58 9.05 -3.18
C LEU A 258 -9.38 7.92 -2.18
N THR A 259 -8.85 6.77 -2.63
CA THR A 259 -8.53 5.61 -1.78
C THR A 259 -7.56 6.00 -0.67
N VAL A 260 -6.47 6.69 -1.02
CA VAL A 260 -5.45 7.13 -0.06
C VAL A 260 -6.00 8.17 0.92
N PHE A 261 -6.83 9.10 0.45
CA PHE A 261 -7.51 10.08 1.29
C PHE A 261 -8.42 9.39 2.30
N MET A 262 -9.28 8.48 1.84
CA MET A 262 -10.22 7.73 2.68
C MET A 262 -9.49 6.82 3.66
N ALA A 263 -8.50 6.04 3.22
CA ALA A 263 -7.68 5.20 4.09
C ALA A 263 -7.00 6.02 5.20
N ARG A 264 -6.47 7.20 4.86
CA ARG A 264 -5.86 8.11 5.84
C ARG A 264 -6.87 8.71 6.81
N ARG A 265 -8.06 9.05 6.31
CA ARG A 265 -9.16 9.57 7.14
C ARG A 265 -9.63 8.53 8.14
N VAL A 266 -9.85 7.30 7.68
CA VAL A 266 -10.27 6.17 8.51
C VAL A 266 -9.18 5.80 9.52
N TYR A 267 -7.90 5.74 9.11
CA TYR A 267 -6.78 5.46 10.02
C TYR A 267 -6.68 6.46 11.18
N ARG A 268 -7.04 7.74 10.95
CA ARG A 268 -7.05 8.79 11.99
C ARG A 268 -8.35 8.87 12.79
N SER A 269 -9.40 8.19 12.35
CA SER A 269 -10.71 8.18 13.01
C SER A 269 -10.71 7.31 14.27
N ARG A 270 -11.84 7.30 14.99
CA ARG A 270 -12.07 6.39 16.12
C ARG A 270 -11.96 4.93 15.68
N THR A 271 -12.51 4.59 14.52
CA THR A 271 -12.47 3.26 13.91
C THR A 271 -11.05 2.77 13.65
N GLY A 272 -10.20 3.63 13.07
CA GLY A 272 -8.80 3.28 12.84
C GLY A 272 -8.01 3.04 14.12
N ARG A 273 -8.28 3.83 15.18
CA ARG A 273 -7.66 3.60 16.50
C ARG A 273 -8.12 2.31 17.15
N ALA A 274 -9.41 1.97 17.02
CA ALA A 274 -9.95 0.70 17.50
C ALA A 274 -9.32 -0.49 16.78
N TRP A 275 -9.14 -0.43 15.45
CA TRP A 275 -8.43 -1.48 14.70
C TRP A 275 -7.00 -1.67 15.16
N VAL A 276 -6.25 -0.58 15.33
CA VAL A 276 -4.88 -0.67 15.84
C VAL A 276 -4.87 -1.27 17.25
N ALA A 277 -5.79 -0.90 18.14
CA ALA A 277 -5.87 -1.50 19.47
C ALA A 277 -6.16 -3.02 19.41
N ILE A 278 -7.16 -3.43 18.61
CA ILE A 278 -7.56 -4.84 18.43
C ILE A 278 -6.40 -5.68 17.89
N ARG A 279 -5.63 -5.13 16.94
CA ARG A 279 -4.45 -5.79 16.36
C ARG A 279 -3.35 -6.02 17.40
N GLU A 280 -3.20 -5.13 18.37
CA GLU A 280 -2.14 -5.22 19.38
C GLU A 280 -2.54 -6.20 20.49
N ASP A 281 -3.76 -6.08 21.01
CA ASP A 281 -4.36 -7.05 21.93
C ASP A 281 -5.89 -6.96 21.89
N GLU A 282 -6.51 -8.02 21.35
CA GLU A 282 -7.96 -8.12 21.25
C GLU A 282 -8.64 -8.24 22.62
N ILE A 283 -8.04 -8.99 23.55
CA ILE A 283 -8.62 -9.23 24.87
C ILE A 283 -8.60 -7.93 25.66
N ALA A 284 -7.45 -7.24 25.72
CA ALA A 284 -7.34 -5.95 26.39
C ALA A 284 -8.27 -4.89 25.78
N SER A 285 -8.42 -4.87 24.45
CA SER A 285 -9.35 -3.98 23.76
C SER A 285 -10.81 -4.24 24.16
N SER A 286 -11.20 -5.50 24.28
CA SER A 286 -12.55 -5.88 24.71
C SER A 286 -12.83 -5.49 26.16
N SER A 287 -11.84 -5.59 27.06
CA SER A 287 -11.97 -5.22 28.48
C SER A 287 -12.21 -3.73 28.72
N ILE A 288 -11.78 -2.86 27.80
CA ILE A 288 -12.03 -1.41 27.86
C ILE A 288 -13.31 -0.99 27.08
N GLY A 289 -14.16 -1.94 26.69
CA GLY A 289 -15.46 -1.69 26.06
C GLY A 289 -15.44 -1.52 24.54
N ILE A 290 -14.36 -1.89 23.84
CA ILE A 290 -14.34 -1.88 22.37
C ILE A 290 -15.07 -3.13 21.86
N ASN A 291 -16.14 -2.93 21.07
CA ASN A 291 -16.81 -4.03 20.38
C ASN A 291 -15.92 -4.58 19.25
N THR A 292 -15.10 -5.59 19.57
CA THR A 292 -14.10 -6.14 18.64
C THR A 292 -14.75 -6.70 17.38
N THR A 293 -15.87 -7.41 17.51
CA THR A 293 -16.60 -7.99 16.38
C THR A 293 -17.08 -6.93 15.39
N ALA A 294 -17.75 -5.87 15.86
CA ALA A 294 -18.24 -4.81 14.98
C ALA A 294 -17.09 -4.11 14.24
N TYR A 295 -16.00 -3.79 14.93
CA TYR A 295 -14.85 -3.16 14.28
C TYR A 295 -14.19 -4.10 13.26
N LYS A 296 -14.06 -5.40 13.54
CA LYS A 296 -13.51 -6.34 12.55
C LYS A 296 -14.44 -6.50 11.33
N LEU A 297 -15.77 -6.49 11.51
CA LEU A 297 -16.74 -6.46 10.40
C LEU A 297 -16.54 -5.23 9.51
N TYR A 298 -16.38 -4.04 10.12
CA TYR A 298 -16.09 -2.82 9.38
C TYR A 298 -14.77 -2.88 8.60
N ALA A 299 -13.74 -3.54 9.15
CA ALA A 299 -12.47 -3.71 8.46
C ALA A 299 -12.64 -4.54 7.18
N PHE A 300 -13.32 -5.69 7.27
CA PHE A 300 -13.61 -6.56 6.12
C PHE A 300 -14.49 -5.87 5.08
N ALA A 301 -15.58 -5.22 5.50
CA ALA A 301 -16.48 -4.50 4.60
C ALA A 301 -15.76 -3.36 3.85
N PHE A 302 -14.90 -2.60 4.53
CA PHE A 302 -14.12 -1.51 3.93
C PHE A 302 -12.99 -2.03 3.02
N GLY A 303 -12.34 -3.13 3.39
CA GLY A 303 -11.36 -3.80 2.51
C GLY A 303 -12.01 -4.32 1.23
N ALA A 304 -13.14 -5.00 1.37
CA ALA A 304 -13.92 -5.54 0.24
C ALA A 304 -14.53 -4.43 -0.62
N PHE A 305 -14.89 -3.28 -0.05
CA PHE A 305 -15.30 -2.08 -0.80
C PHE A 305 -14.23 -1.65 -1.81
N TRP A 306 -12.97 -1.49 -1.37
CA TRP A 306 -11.88 -1.09 -2.27
C TRP A 306 -11.46 -2.20 -3.22
N ALA A 307 -11.53 -3.46 -2.80
CA ALA A 307 -11.30 -4.59 -3.69
C ALA A 307 -12.34 -4.64 -4.82
N GLY A 308 -13.62 -4.44 -4.48
CA GLY A 308 -14.71 -4.39 -5.45
C GLY A 308 -14.58 -3.22 -6.41
N ALA A 309 -14.18 -2.04 -5.91
CA ALA A 309 -13.93 -0.86 -6.74
C ALA A 309 -12.80 -1.13 -7.73
N ALA A 310 -11.69 -1.70 -7.27
CA ALA A 310 -10.59 -2.09 -8.15
C ALA A 310 -11.01 -3.17 -9.16
N GLY A 311 -11.87 -4.11 -8.77
CA GLY A 311 -12.45 -5.12 -9.66
C GLY A 311 -13.25 -4.53 -10.80
N ALA A 312 -14.14 -3.59 -10.47
CA ALA A 312 -14.94 -2.88 -11.47
C ALA A 312 -14.06 -2.05 -12.42
N LEU A 313 -13.05 -1.35 -11.89
CA LEU A 313 -12.08 -0.58 -12.68
C LEU A 313 -11.23 -1.49 -13.58
N PHE A 314 -10.86 -2.68 -13.10
CA PHE A 314 -10.15 -3.66 -13.91
C PHE A 314 -11.03 -4.19 -15.04
N ALA A 315 -12.27 -4.57 -14.75
CA ALA A 315 -13.24 -5.05 -15.73
C ALA A 315 -13.53 -3.99 -16.80
N ALA A 316 -13.73 -2.73 -16.40
CA ALA A 316 -13.93 -1.60 -17.32
C ALA A 316 -12.71 -1.35 -18.21
N LYS A 317 -11.50 -1.57 -17.69
CA LYS A 317 -10.23 -1.41 -18.40
C LYS A 317 -9.99 -2.53 -19.41
N MET A 318 -10.16 -3.77 -18.98
CA MET A 318 -9.87 -4.95 -19.79
C MET A 318 -11.00 -5.29 -20.77
N GLN A 319 -12.20 -4.71 -20.58
CA GLN A 319 -13.42 -4.99 -21.34
C GLN A 319 -13.84 -6.47 -21.37
N PHE A 320 -13.20 -7.26 -20.53
CA PHE A 320 -13.30 -8.69 -20.43
C PHE A 320 -12.93 -9.13 -19.02
N VAL A 321 -13.64 -10.13 -18.50
CA VAL A 321 -13.40 -10.72 -17.19
C VAL A 321 -13.49 -12.24 -17.29
N SER A 322 -12.46 -12.95 -16.83
CA SER A 322 -12.42 -14.43 -16.77
C SER A 322 -12.05 -14.93 -15.36
N PRO A 323 -12.48 -16.15 -14.96
CA PRO A 323 -12.18 -16.68 -13.62
C PRO A 323 -10.67 -16.87 -13.38
N GLU A 324 -9.90 -17.12 -14.44
CA GLU A 324 -8.45 -17.30 -14.43
C GLU A 324 -7.68 -16.04 -14.01
N SER A 325 -8.31 -14.87 -14.11
CA SER A 325 -7.71 -13.61 -13.63
C SER A 325 -7.72 -13.49 -12.10
N PHE A 326 -8.43 -14.37 -11.39
CA PHE A 326 -8.71 -14.28 -9.95
C PHE A 326 -8.20 -15.51 -9.19
N THR A 327 -6.91 -15.80 -9.33
CA THR A 327 -6.28 -16.97 -8.69
C THR A 327 -5.79 -16.68 -7.27
N PHE A 328 -5.50 -17.74 -6.51
CA PHE A 328 -4.81 -17.64 -5.24
C PHE A 328 -3.46 -16.89 -5.35
N MET A 329 -2.72 -17.11 -6.44
CA MET A 329 -1.45 -16.43 -6.69
C MET A 329 -1.61 -14.91 -6.77
N GLU A 330 -2.72 -14.41 -7.31
CA GLU A 330 -3.03 -12.98 -7.29
C GLU A 330 -3.26 -12.47 -5.86
N SER A 331 -3.93 -13.23 -4.98
CA SER A 331 -4.03 -12.85 -3.56
C SER A 331 -2.66 -12.78 -2.89
N VAL A 332 -1.78 -13.74 -3.16
CA VAL A 332 -0.41 -13.73 -2.63
C VAL A 332 0.38 -12.53 -3.13
N LEU A 333 0.21 -12.16 -4.40
CA LEU A 333 0.83 -10.97 -4.98
C LEU A 333 0.33 -9.69 -4.29
N ILE A 334 -0.99 -9.53 -4.11
CA ILE A 334 -1.57 -8.36 -3.40
C ILE A 334 -1.09 -8.32 -1.94
N LEU A 335 -1.06 -9.46 -1.24
CA LEU A 335 -0.53 -9.53 0.12
C LEU A 335 0.95 -9.15 0.17
N SER A 336 1.74 -9.63 -0.80
CA SER A 336 3.17 -9.31 -0.93
C SER A 336 3.39 -7.80 -1.10
N MET A 337 2.51 -7.08 -1.81
CA MET A 337 2.57 -5.61 -1.91
C MET A 337 2.44 -4.94 -0.54
N VAL A 338 1.53 -5.44 0.29
CA VAL A 338 1.29 -4.89 1.62
C VAL A 338 2.46 -5.20 2.56
N ILE A 339 2.98 -6.44 2.52
CA ILE A 339 4.12 -6.87 3.34
C ILE A 339 5.39 -6.10 2.93
N LEU A 340 5.71 -6.07 1.64
CA LEU A 340 6.88 -5.39 1.09
C LEU A 340 6.83 -3.88 1.37
N GLY A 341 5.65 -3.26 1.22
CA GLY A 341 5.44 -1.86 1.56
C GLY A 341 5.58 -1.57 3.06
N GLY A 342 5.19 -2.51 3.90
CA GLY A 342 5.15 -2.43 5.36
C GLY A 342 3.72 -2.37 5.89
N LEU A 343 3.35 -3.35 6.72
CA LEU A 343 2.00 -3.49 7.28
C LEU A 343 1.55 -2.22 8.03
N GLY A 344 0.40 -1.68 7.65
CA GLY A 344 -0.18 -0.48 8.27
C GLY A 344 0.49 0.83 7.84
N SER A 345 1.33 0.83 6.80
CA SER A 345 1.96 2.02 6.23
C SER A 345 1.35 2.38 4.88
N ILE A 346 0.43 3.37 4.85
CA ILE A 346 -0.20 3.84 3.59
C ILE A 346 0.85 4.15 2.50
N PRO A 347 1.86 5.03 2.70
CA PRO A 347 2.83 5.33 1.64
C PRO A 347 3.73 4.14 1.29
N GLY A 348 3.98 3.24 2.26
CA GLY A 348 4.74 2.03 2.04
C GLY A 348 4.03 1.09 1.07
N VAL A 349 2.75 0.84 1.31
CA VAL A 349 1.91 -0.04 0.48
C VAL A 349 1.75 0.49 -0.94
N ILE A 350 1.66 1.83 -1.13
CA ILE A 350 1.68 2.42 -2.48
C ILE A 350 2.97 2.03 -3.22
N LEU A 351 4.12 2.19 -2.57
CA LEU A 351 5.40 1.85 -3.18
C LEU A 351 5.55 0.34 -3.39
N GLY A 352 5.04 -0.47 -2.46
CA GLY A 352 5.05 -1.93 -2.61
C GLY A 352 4.25 -2.40 -3.81
N ALA A 353 3.06 -1.83 -4.02
CA ALA A 353 2.24 -2.11 -5.21
C ALA A 353 2.91 -1.65 -6.50
N VAL A 354 3.42 -0.41 -6.54
CA VAL A 354 4.12 0.12 -7.74
C VAL A 354 5.34 -0.73 -8.09
N ILE A 355 6.15 -1.11 -7.10
CA ILE A 355 7.34 -1.95 -7.32
C ILE A 355 6.93 -3.34 -7.83
N LEU A 356 5.98 -4.01 -7.18
CA LEU A 356 5.60 -5.37 -7.58
C LEU A 356 4.79 -5.45 -8.88
N VAL A 357 4.26 -4.34 -9.39
CA VAL A 357 3.67 -4.29 -10.73
C VAL A 357 4.71 -3.94 -11.79
N ILE A 358 5.58 -2.96 -11.54
CA ILE A 358 6.56 -2.51 -12.54
C ILE A 358 7.75 -3.46 -12.66
N LEU A 359 8.20 -4.06 -11.56
CA LEU A 359 9.38 -4.92 -11.56
C LEU A 359 9.22 -6.16 -12.47
N PRO A 360 8.12 -6.93 -12.42
CA PRO A 360 7.89 -8.03 -13.36
C PRO A 360 7.84 -7.54 -14.82
N GLU A 361 7.37 -6.32 -15.06
CA GLU A 361 7.29 -5.72 -16.39
C GLU A 361 8.68 -5.38 -16.94
N MET A 362 9.57 -4.87 -16.09
CA MET A 362 10.98 -4.65 -16.44
C MET A 362 11.74 -5.95 -16.69
N LEU A 363 11.31 -7.03 -16.04
CA LEU A 363 11.86 -8.39 -16.18
C LEU A 363 11.16 -9.20 -17.29
N ARG A 364 10.28 -8.58 -18.09
CA ARG A 364 9.45 -9.29 -19.09
C ARG A 364 10.27 -10.05 -20.13
N GLU A 365 11.46 -9.57 -20.49
CA GLU A 365 12.35 -10.24 -21.44
C GLU A 365 12.97 -11.53 -20.88
N ILE A 366 12.93 -11.72 -19.56
CA ILE A 366 13.53 -12.85 -18.84
C ILE A 366 12.42 -13.64 -18.12
N GLN A 367 11.38 -14.03 -18.87
CA GLN A 367 10.13 -14.60 -18.34
C GLN A 367 10.34 -15.76 -17.36
N LEU A 368 11.34 -16.61 -17.61
CA LEU A 368 11.62 -17.81 -16.81
C LEU A 368 12.03 -17.49 -15.37
N TYR A 369 12.78 -16.40 -15.15
CA TYR A 369 13.32 -16.06 -13.84
C TYR A 369 12.46 -15.04 -13.07
N ARG A 370 11.34 -14.58 -13.65
CA ARG A 370 10.46 -13.54 -13.06
C ARG A 370 9.98 -13.91 -11.67
N MET A 371 9.43 -15.12 -11.50
CA MET A 371 8.93 -15.58 -10.20
C MET A 371 10.06 -15.77 -9.18
N LEU A 372 11.23 -16.24 -9.63
CA LEU A 372 12.40 -16.44 -8.77
C LEU A 372 12.98 -15.10 -8.29
N ALA A 373 13.07 -14.10 -9.17
CA ALA A 373 13.51 -12.74 -8.81
C ALA A 373 12.55 -12.06 -7.82
N LEU A 374 11.24 -12.23 -7.99
CA LEU A 374 10.23 -11.70 -7.07
C LEU A 374 10.29 -12.37 -5.69
N GLY A 375 10.33 -13.70 -5.67
CA GLY A 375 10.39 -14.48 -4.43
C GLY A 375 11.68 -14.21 -3.65
N SER A 376 12.83 -14.26 -4.34
CA SER A 376 14.12 -13.93 -3.71
C SER A 376 14.19 -12.50 -3.21
N GLY A 377 13.68 -11.52 -3.98
CA GLY A 377 13.59 -10.13 -3.55
C GLY A 377 12.75 -9.94 -2.27
N LEU A 378 11.63 -10.65 -2.18
CA LEU A 378 10.78 -10.66 -0.99
C LEU A 378 11.50 -11.27 0.23
N VAL A 379 12.13 -12.43 0.06
CA VAL A 379 12.88 -13.12 1.13
C VAL A 379 14.03 -12.25 1.64
N LEU A 380 14.82 -11.67 0.73
CA LEU A 380 15.93 -10.80 1.09
C LEU A 380 15.44 -9.55 1.84
N LEU A 381 14.31 -8.98 1.42
CA LEU A 381 13.70 -7.87 2.14
C LEU A 381 13.21 -8.27 3.53
N MET A 382 12.64 -9.46 3.70
CA MET A 382 12.25 -9.97 5.03
C MET A 382 13.47 -10.15 5.95
N ILE A 383 14.61 -10.59 5.40
CA ILE A 383 15.86 -10.75 6.14
C ILE A 383 16.45 -9.39 6.54
N PHE A 384 16.60 -8.46 5.58
CA PHE A 384 17.29 -7.19 5.83
C PHE A 384 16.39 -6.10 6.42
N ARG A 385 15.09 -6.14 6.15
CA ARG A 385 14.10 -5.10 6.49
C ARG A 385 12.73 -5.73 6.83
N PRO A 386 12.61 -6.44 7.98
CA PRO A 386 11.36 -7.12 8.38
C PRO A 386 10.17 -6.18 8.61
N GLN A 387 10.41 -4.86 8.70
CA GLN A 387 9.36 -3.84 8.84
C GLN A 387 8.76 -3.39 7.50
N GLY A 388 9.22 -3.94 6.37
CA GLY A 388 8.92 -3.45 5.03
C GLY A 388 9.81 -2.27 4.61
N LEU A 389 9.54 -1.73 3.42
CA LEU A 389 10.24 -0.55 2.89
C LEU A 389 10.01 0.68 3.79
N PHE A 390 8.78 0.89 4.27
CA PHE A 390 8.41 2.01 5.11
C PHE A 390 7.93 1.57 6.49
N ARG A 391 8.42 2.26 7.53
CA ARG A 391 8.02 2.00 8.91
C ARG A 391 6.54 2.35 9.15
N PRO A 392 5.83 1.60 10.02
CA PRO A 392 4.45 1.88 10.39
C PRO A 392 4.24 3.33 10.90
N GLY A 393 3.02 3.83 10.70
CA GLY A 393 2.59 5.18 11.08
C GLY A 393 2.72 5.47 12.59
N ARG A 394 2.68 6.76 12.96
CA ARG A 394 2.91 7.25 14.34
C ARG A 394 2.01 6.59 15.40
N LEU A 395 0.78 6.19 15.06
CA LEU A 395 -0.14 5.53 16.02
C LEU A 395 0.35 4.12 16.38
N SER A 396 0.85 3.35 15.41
CA SER A 396 1.46 2.05 15.66
C SER A 396 2.77 2.17 16.47
N ARG A 397 3.45 3.32 16.41
CA ARG A 397 4.64 3.59 17.24
C ARG A 397 4.30 3.78 18.71
N LEU A 398 3.24 4.55 18.99
CA LEU A 398 2.82 4.82 20.37
C LEU A 398 2.34 3.54 21.07
N ALA A 399 1.69 2.63 20.34
CA ALA A 399 1.33 1.31 20.86
C ALA A 399 2.58 0.46 21.20
N GLY A 400 3.59 0.44 20.32
CA GLY A 400 4.85 -0.25 20.57
C GLY A 400 5.68 0.35 21.71
N GLU A 401 5.77 1.68 21.82
CA GLU A 401 6.49 2.37 22.90
C GLU A 401 5.81 2.20 24.26
N SER A 402 4.47 2.15 24.32
CA SER A 402 3.74 1.85 25.57
C SER A 402 4.09 0.46 26.11
N ARG A 403 4.38 -0.50 25.22
CA ARG A 403 4.78 -1.86 25.59
C ARG A 403 6.14 -1.88 26.30
N TYR A 404 7.09 -1.05 25.87
CA TYR A 404 8.39 -0.89 26.55
C TYR A 404 8.25 -0.19 27.90
N LEU A 405 7.32 0.75 28.04
CA LEU A 405 7.11 1.48 29.29
C LEU A 405 6.33 0.64 30.32
N MET A 406 5.45 -0.26 29.88
CA MET A 406 4.69 -1.16 30.76
C MET A 406 5.41 -2.48 31.06
N GLY A 407 6.24 -2.99 30.14
CA GLY A 407 7.03 -4.22 30.32
C GLY A 407 8.30 -4.06 31.18
N GLY A 408 8.65 -2.82 31.56
CA GLY A 408 9.84 -2.51 32.36
C GLY A 408 9.66 -2.63 33.88
N LYS A 409 8.45 -2.92 34.36
CA LYS A 409 8.22 -3.28 35.77
C LYS A 409 7.62 -4.67 35.83
N GLY A 410 8.48 -5.67 35.95
CA GLY A 410 8.08 -7.02 36.31
C GLY A 410 7.28 -6.97 37.61
N VAL A 411 5.96 -7.17 37.50
CA VAL A 411 5.16 -7.60 38.64
C VAL A 411 5.49 -9.08 38.83
N SER A 412 6.49 -9.30 39.68
CA SER A 412 6.76 -10.60 40.30
C SER A 412 5.52 -10.97 41.12
N PHE A 413 4.63 -11.80 40.57
CA PHE A 413 3.79 -12.65 41.40
C PHE A 413 4.71 -13.72 42.00
N ARG A 414 5.10 -13.52 43.25
CA ARG A 414 5.66 -14.57 44.11
C ARG A 414 4.51 -15.13 44.95
N SER A 415 4.49 -16.46 44.98
CA SER A 415 3.64 -17.41 45.73
C SER A 415 2.14 -17.33 45.47
#